data_AF-A0A7J9GKF8-F1
#
_entry.id   AF-A0A7J9GKF8-F1
#
_cell.length_a   1.000
_cell.length_b   1.000
_cell.length_c   1.000
_cell.angle_alpha   90.00
_cell.angle_beta   90.00
_cell.angle_gamma   90.00
#
_symmetry.space_group_name_H-M   'P 1'
#
loop_
_entity.id
_entity.type
_entity.pdbx_description
1 polymer ?
#
loop_
_entity_poly.entity_id
_entity_poly.type
_entity_poly.pdbx_seq_one_letter_code
_entity_poly.pdbx_strand_id
1 'polypeptide(L)'
;MCLTDFEERSTTQAFMMQDTQSNPNLIVVAFRGTQPFSAYDWKTNVDISWYELKDMGKGKIHSGFMKALGMQKTKGWPKEIQQSTHQHQFAYYTLRQKLREVLQENQDARLIVTGHSLGSALAVLFVAVLMLHEEEWLLEKLEAVYTFGQPRVGDHKFGEFMIDKLRKFDVKYLRYVYSNDMVARIPPDDDTFLSKHFGPCFYFNSFYNGKVLSEEPNKNYFSWLWAIPKRMIAVWELIRAFILPYMKGPEYKENWVMITLRIMGLVTPGMSAHMPQDYVNSIRLGTLPSVHQLKRD
;
A
#
# COMPACT_ATOMS: atom_id res chain seq x y z
N MET A 1 12.37 13.17 4.54
CA MET A 1 12.77 12.68 3.21
C MET A 1 13.96 11.78 3.42
N CYS A 2 13.90 10.55 2.90
CA CYS A 2 14.90 9.51 3.16
C CYS A 2 15.57 9.10 1.85
N LEU A 3 16.89 8.87 1.90
CA LEU A 3 17.74 8.52 0.78
C LEU A 3 17.57 7.06 0.37
N THR A 4 17.67 6.80 -0.93
CA THR A 4 17.86 5.47 -1.50
C THR A 4 19.34 5.30 -1.87
N ASP A 5 19.96 4.21 -1.42
CA ASP A 5 21.39 3.94 -1.69
C ASP A 5 21.64 3.82 -3.21
N PHE A 6 20.63 3.34 -3.93
CA PHE A 6 20.65 3.09 -5.37
C PHE A 6 20.58 4.34 -6.24
N GLU A 7 19.84 5.37 -5.82
CA GLU A 7 19.67 6.59 -6.63
C GLU A 7 20.45 7.78 -6.08
N GLU A 8 21.08 7.64 -4.90
CA GLU A 8 21.78 8.72 -4.18
C GLU A 8 20.90 9.96 -3.97
N ARG A 9 19.58 9.76 -3.96
CA ARG A 9 18.54 10.80 -3.87
C ARG A 9 17.53 10.45 -2.78
N SER A 10 16.95 11.48 -2.18
CA SER A 10 15.90 11.31 -1.17
C SER A 10 14.52 11.12 -1.80
N THR A 11 14.25 9.92 -2.32
CA THR A 11 13.00 9.64 -3.05
C THR A 11 11.89 9.07 -2.18
N THR A 12 12.22 8.47 -1.03
CA THR A 12 11.22 7.91 -0.11
C THR A 12 10.78 8.93 0.94
N GLN A 13 9.48 9.02 1.13
CA GLN A 13 8.87 9.90 2.12
C GLN A 13 7.89 9.11 2.98
N ALA A 14 8.01 9.30 4.28
CA ALA A 14 7.09 8.76 5.26
C ALA A 14 6.84 9.82 6.34
N PHE A 15 5.68 9.73 6.98
CA PHE A 15 5.37 10.50 8.19
C PHE A 15 5.02 9.54 9.32
N MET A 16 5.28 9.98 10.55
CA MET A 16 4.88 9.29 11.78
C MET A 16 4.07 10.27 12.61
N MET A 17 2.92 9.84 13.10
CA MET A 17 2.08 10.63 14.01
C MET A 17 1.70 9.78 15.23
N GLN A 18 1.52 10.42 16.36
CA GLN A 18 0.99 9.81 17.58
C GLN A 18 -0.35 10.46 17.88
N ASP A 19 -1.39 9.64 17.94
CA ASP A 19 -2.69 10.01 18.48
C ASP A 19 -2.73 9.66 19.98
N THR A 20 -2.80 10.71 20.80
CA THR A 20 -2.87 10.62 22.26
C THR A 20 -4.30 10.64 22.80
N GLN A 21 -5.31 10.72 21.93
CA GLN A 21 -6.73 10.65 22.33
C GLN A 21 -7.24 9.21 22.38
N SER A 22 -6.59 8.31 21.64
CA SER A 22 -6.86 6.87 21.70
C SER A 22 -6.35 6.27 23.02
N ASN A 23 -7.06 5.28 23.56
CA ASN A 23 -6.63 4.51 24.72
C ASN A 23 -6.58 3.01 24.37
N PRO A 24 -5.39 2.39 24.24
CA PRO A 24 -4.06 3.00 24.39
C PRO A 24 -3.71 3.98 23.26
N ASN A 25 -2.65 4.78 23.45
CA ASN A 25 -2.10 5.69 22.44
C ASN A 25 -1.87 4.95 21.11
N LEU A 26 -2.09 5.63 19.98
CA LEU A 26 -1.94 5.04 18.66
C LEU A 26 -0.85 5.75 17.86
N ILE A 27 0.17 5.03 17.42
CA ILE A 27 1.21 5.52 16.52
C ILE A 27 0.88 5.07 15.11
N VAL A 28 0.88 6.00 14.16
CA VAL A 28 0.64 5.71 12.74
C VAL A 28 1.89 6.07 11.95
N VAL A 29 2.44 5.10 11.22
CA VAL A 29 3.49 5.30 10.21
C VAL A 29 2.87 5.20 8.84
N ALA A 30 3.01 6.25 8.03
CA ALA A 30 2.40 6.32 6.72
C ALA A 30 3.43 6.65 5.65
N PHE A 31 3.51 5.79 4.65
CA PHE A 31 4.41 5.96 3.50
C PHE A 31 3.68 6.70 2.38
N ARG A 32 4.35 7.72 1.84
CA ARG A 32 3.84 8.47 0.69
C ARG A 32 4.03 7.64 -0.58
N GLY A 33 2.98 7.58 -1.39
CA GLY A 33 3.07 7.07 -2.75
C GLY A 33 3.62 8.08 -3.76
N THR A 34 3.70 7.65 -5.01
CA THR A 34 4.11 8.49 -6.13
C THR A 34 3.05 9.56 -6.45
N GLN A 35 3.45 10.70 -7.03
CA GLN A 35 2.49 11.68 -7.55
C GLN A 35 1.65 11.09 -8.69
N PRO A 36 0.39 11.50 -8.89
CA PRO A 36 -0.51 10.90 -9.89
C PRO A 36 0.08 10.80 -11.30
N PHE A 37 0.77 11.83 -11.77
CA PHE A 37 1.40 11.84 -13.10
C PHE A 37 2.65 10.94 -13.16
N SER A 38 3.46 10.94 -12.10
CA SER A 38 4.61 10.05 -11.98
C SER A 38 4.22 8.59 -11.68
N ALA A 39 2.99 8.31 -11.23
CA ALA A 39 2.49 6.94 -11.05
C ALA A 39 2.24 6.25 -12.41
N TYR A 40 1.94 7.02 -13.44
CA TYR A 40 1.92 6.54 -14.83
C TYR A 40 3.32 6.15 -15.28
N ASP A 41 4.29 7.05 -15.11
CA ASP A 41 5.69 6.80 -15.44
C ASP A 41 6.25 5.64 -14.61
N TRP A 42 5.86 5.55 -13.33
CA TRP A 42 6.19 4.43 -12.47
C TRP A 42 5.73 3.13 -13.10
N LYS A 43 4.45 3.02 -13.51
CA LYS A 43 3.90 1.80 -14.14
C LYS A 43 4.67 1.41 -15.42
N THR A 44 5.09 2.37 -16.23
CA THR A 44 5.80 2.08 -17.49
C THR A 44 7.29 1.81 -17.29
N ASN A 45 7.89 2.38 -16.23
CA ASN A 45 9.33 2.33 -15.95
C ASN A 45 9.69 1.37 -14.81
N VAL A 46 8.76 0.52 -14.37
CA VAL A 46 8.97 -0.42 -13.27
C VAL A 46 10.22 -1.27 -13.54
N ASP A 47 11.21 -1.21 -12.65
CA ASP A 47 12.29 -2.20 -12.58
C ASP A 47 11.70 -3.52 -12.06
N ILE A 48 11.21 -4.37 -12.97
CA ILE A 48 10.54 -5.65 -12.65
C ILE A 48 11.54 -6.73 -12.18
N SER A 49 12.74 -6.32 -11.76
CA SER A 49 13.69 -7.25 -11.15
C SER A 49 13.22 -7.68 -9.77
N TRP A 50 13.46 -8.96 -9.48
CA TRP A 50 13.10 -9.60 -8.23
C TRP A 50 14.33 -9.73 -7.33
N TYR A 51 14.14 -9.47 -6.05
CA TYR A 51 15.10 -9.74 -4.99
C TYR A 51 14.61 -10.94 -4.18
N GLU A 52 15.41 -12.00 -4.13
CA GLU A 52 15.10 -13.21 -3.37
C GLU A 52 15.61 -13.09 -1.93
N LEU A 53 14.70 -13.20 -0.97
CA LEU A 53 15.06 -13.28 0.45
C LEU A 53 15.11 -14.74 0.89
N LYS A 54 16.34 -15.26 1.00
CA LYS A 54 16.58 -16.66 1.41
C LYS A 54 15.95 -16.97 2.78
N ASP A 55 16.01 -16.02 3.70
CA ASP A 55 15.51 -16.15 5.07
C ASP A 55 13.99 -15.97 5.19
N MET A 56 13.31 -15.57 4.10
CA MET A 56 11.84 -15.49 4.01
C MET A 56 11.27 -16.60 3.12
N GLY A 57 11.65 -17.85 3.37
CA GLY A 57 11.14 -19.00 2.61
C GLY A 57 11.52 -18.99 1.13
N LYS A 58 12.56 -18.24 0.74
CA LYS A 58 12.96 -17.99 -0.65
C LYS A 58 11.88 -17.28 -1.47
N GLY A 59 11.10 -16.40 -0.82
CA GLY A 59 10.15 -15.51 -1.50
C GLY A 59 10.86 -14.44 -2.32
N LYS A 60 10.26 -14.09 -3.46
CA LYS A 60 10.74 -13.02 -4.34
C LYS A 60 9.94 -11.76 -4.10
N ILE A 61 10.65 -10.64 -3.97
CA ILE A 61 10.09 -9.32 -3.74
C ILE A 61 10.56 -8.37 -4.82
N HIS A 62 9.71 -7.43 -5.22
CA HIS A 62 10.05 -6.42 -6.19
C HIS A 62 11.24 -5.56 -5.72
N SER A 63 12.36 -5.60 -6.46
CA SER A 63 13.62 -5.00 -6.02
C SER A 63 13.52 -3.47 -5.89
N GLY A 64 12.80 -2.80 -6.80
CA GLY A 64 12.59 -1.35 -6.76
C GLY A 64 12.01 -0.87 -5.42
N PHE A 65 11.02 -1.58 -4.87
CA PHE A 65 10.45 -1.25 -3.57
C PHE A 65 11.44 -1.48 -2.42
N MET A 66 12.26 -2.53 -2.49
CA MET A 66 13.30 -2.82 -1.49
C MET A 66 14.38 -1.73 -1.47
N LYS A 67 14.86 -1.35 -2.66
CA LYS A 67 15.82 -0.24 -2.86
C LYS A 67 15.26 1.07 -2.30
N ALA A 68 13.99 1.36 -2.61
CA ALA A 68 13.30 2.56 -2.13
C ALA A 68 13.18 2.61 -0.61
N LEU A 69 12.93 1.48 0.04
CA LEU A 69 12.77 1.41 1.49
C LEU A 69 14.10 1.58 2.26
N GLY A 70 15.23 1.23 1.64
CA GLY A 70 16.56 1.43 2.24
C GLY A 70 17.50 0.22 2.18
N MET A 71 17.25 -0.74 1.27
CA MET A 71 18.18 -1.83 1.02
C MET A 71 19.55 -1.27 0.61
N GLN A 72 20.62 -1.87 1.13
CA GLN A 72 22.01 -1.48 0.87
C GLN A 72 22.53 -2.22 -0.37
N LYS A 73 23.27 -1.53 -1.24
CA LYS A 73 23.81 -2.10 -2.49
C LYS A 73 24.63 -3.37 -2.28
N THR A 74 25.51 -3.36 -1.27
CA THR A 74 26.49 -4.44 -1.03
C THR A 74 26.06 -5.43 0.04
N LYS A 75 25.39 -4.95 1.09
CA LYS A 75 25.04 -5.76 2.27
C LYS A 75 23.59 -6.22 2.31
N GLY A 76 22.75 -5.79 1.36
CA GLY A 76 21.32 -6.10 1.36
C GLY A 76 20.61 -5.46 2.56
N TRP A 77 20.16 -6.28 3.51
CA TRP A 77 19.48 -5.86 4.74
C TRP A 77 20.30 -6.22 5.98
N PRO A 78 21.39 -5.47 6.28
CA PRO A 78 22.08 -5.65 7.54
C PRO A 78 21.16 -5.28 8.71
N LYS A 79 21.19 -6.08 9.80
CA LYS A 79 20.32 -5.85 10.96
C LYS A 79 20.50 -4.46 11.56
N GLU A 80 21.72 -3.93 11.57
CA GLU A 80 22.03 -2.57 12.01
C GLU A 80 22.97 -1.87 11.03
N ILE A 81 22.86 -0.55 10.92
CA ILE A 81 23.73 0.30 10.10
C ILE A 81 24.26 1.48 10.94
N GLN A 82 25.47 1.94 10.63
CA GLN A 82 25.97 3.20 11.19
C GLN A 82 25.34 4.35 10.40
N GLN A 83 24.28 4.94 10.94
CA GLN A 83 23.73 6.20 10.41
C GLN A 83 24.58 7.35 10.96
N SER A 84 25.35 8.03 10.12
CA SER A 84 25.99 9.28 10.55
C SER A 84 24.96 10.40 10.49
N THR A 85 24.91 11.24 11.53
CA THR A 85 23.99 12.40 11.62
C THR A 85 24.17 13.41 10.48
N HIS A 86 25.28 13.32 9.74
CA HIS A 86 25.63 14.19 8.62
C HIS A 86 25.50 13.53 7.23
N GLN A 87 25.14 12.24 7.12
CA GLN A 87 24.87 11.58 5.83
C GLN A 87 23.63 10.67 5.84
N HIS A 88 22.88 10.75 4.75
CA HIS A 88 22.00 9.71 4.19
C HIS A 88 21.13 8.91 5.18
N GLN A 89 19.89 9.38 5.41
CA GLN A 89 18.89 8.65 6.21
C GLN A 89 18.13 7.64 5.35
N PHE A 90 18.26 6.34 5.63
CA PHE A 90 17.45 5.29 5.01
C PHE A 90 16.10 5.13 5.72
N ALA A 91 15.01 4.99 4.94
CA ALA A 91 13.66 5.08 5.48
C ALA A 91 13.37 4.01 6.55
N TYR A 92 13.67 2.75 6.26
CA TYR A 92 13.48 1.64 7.22
C TYR A 92 14.22 1.89 8.54
N TYR A 93 15.54 2.09 8.49
CA TYR A 93 16.36 2.21 9.71
C TYR A 93 15.98 3.43 10.55
N THR A 94 15.70 4.56 9.88
CA THR A 94 15.28 5.79 10.55
C THR A 94 13.93 5.62 11.23
N LEU A 95 12.94 5.02 10.55
CA LEU A 95 11.61 4.78 11.13
C LEU A 95 11.67 3.75 12.25
N ARG A 96 12.42 2.65 12.08
CA ARG A 96 12.61 1.65 13.12
C ARG A 96 13.20 2.26 14.38
N GLN A 97 14.26 3.06 14.24
CA GLN A 97 14.90 3.69 15.39
C GLN A 97 13.96 4.66 16.11
N LYS A 98 13.23 5.50 15.36
CA LYS A 98 12.21 6.39 15.94
C LYS A 98 11.07 5.64 16.61
N LEU A 99 10.61 4.54 16.04
CA LEU A 99 9.60 3.69 16.67
C LEU A 99 10.10 3.12 17.98
N ARG A 100 11.37 2.66 18.04
CA ARG A 100 11.97 2.18 19.27
C ARG A 100 11.95 3.25 20.36
N GLU A 101 12.32 4.48 20.02
CA GLU A 101 12.32 5.63 20.94
C GLU A 101 10.91 5.94 21.44
N VAL A 102 9.93 6.16 20.54
CA VAL A 102 8.58 6.59 20.92
C VAL A 102 7.82 5.50 21.69
N LEU A 103 7.98 4.23 21.33
CA LEU A 103 7.33 3.10 22.01
C LEU A 103 7.98 2.76 23.35
N GLN A 104 9.25 3.12 23.57
CA GLN A 104 9.88 2.99 24.89
C GLN A 104 9.26 3.97 25.89
N GLU A 105 8.94 5.18 25.44
CA GLU A 105 8.26 6.20 26.24
C GLU A 105 6.76 5.91 26.43
N ASN A 106 6.14 5.15 25.51
CA ASN A 106 4.72 4.84 25.50
C ASN A 106 4.48 3.34 25.40
N GLN A 107 4.77 2.58 26.47
CA GLN A 107 4.79 1.12 26.42
C GLN A 107 3.46 0.48 26.01
N ASP A 108 2.32 1.09 26.32
CA ASP A 108 1.01 0.54 25.95
C ASP A 108 0.58 0.89 24.52
N ALA A 109 1.29 1.80 23.85
CA ALA A 109 0.87 2.31 22.56
C ALA A 109 0.85 1.21 21.47
N ARG A 110 -0.12 1.32 20.57
CA ARG A 110 -0.28 0.45 19.41
C ARG A 110 0.28 1.12 18.17
N LEU A 111 0.71 0.31 17.21
CA LEU A 111 1.28 0.75 15.95
C LEU A 111 0.37 0.37 14.78
N ILE A 112 0.11 1.33 13.91
CA ILE A 112 -0.46 1.10 12.58
C ILE A 112 0.55 1.52 11.52
N VAL A 113 0.69 0.71 10.48
CA VAL A 113 1.45 1.06 9.28
C VAL A 113 0.51 1.18 8.10
N THR A 114 0.65 2.24 7.30
CA THR A 114 -0.25 2.51 6.18
C THR A 114 0.46 3.09 4.97
N GLY A 115 -0.21 3.03 3.82
CA GLY A 115 0.23 3.68 2.60
C GLY A 115 -0.84 3.65 1.52
N HIS A 116 -0.65 4.49 0.50
CA HIS A 116 -1.42 4.50 -0.74
C HIS A 116 -0.46 4.31 -1.92
N SER A 117 -0.88 3.60 -2.97
CA SER A 117 -0.05 3.39 -4.18
C SER A 117 1.29 2.72 -3.86
N LEU A 118 2.40 3.23 -4.39
CA LEU A 118 3.77 2.86 -4.00
C LEU A 118 3.97 2.83 -2.48
N GLY A 119 3.35 3.76 -1.74
CA GLY A 119 3.44 3.81 -0.29
C GLY A 119 2.87 2.56 0.38
N SER A 120 1.84 1.95 -0.22
CA SER A 120 1.30 0.67 0.25
C SER A 120 2.32 -0.47 0.15
N ALA A 121 3.10 -0.51 -0.93
CA ALA A 121 4.17 -1.49 -1.06
C ALA A 121 5.27 -1.27 -0.01
N LEU A 122 5.67 -0.01 0.22
CA LEU A 122 6.64 0.34 1.25
C LEU A 122 6.15 0.01 2.67
N ALA A 123 4.86 0.21 2.95
CA ALA A 123 4.24 -0.18 4.22
C ALA A 123 4.34 -1.69 4.47
N VAL A 124 4.01 -2.51 3.46
CA VAL A 124 4.14 -3.97 3.53
C VAL A 124 5.60 -4.37 3.75
N LEU A 125 6.52 -3.79 2.98
CA LEU A 125 7.94 -4.13 3.08
C LEU A 125 8.56 -3.67 4.39
N PHE A 126 8.13 -2.53 4.94
CA PHE A 126 8.58 -2.09 6.25
C PHE A 126 8.32 -3.18 7.30
N VAL A 127 7.10 -3.72 7.32
CA VAL A 127 6.72 -4.82 8.21
C VAL A 127 7.49 -6.11 7.90
N ALA A 128 7.66 -6.45 6.62
CA ALA A 128 8.46 -7.60 6.22
C ALA A 128 9.91 -7.51 6.72
N VAL A 129 10.55 -6.34 6.61
CA VAL A 129 11.94 -6.15 7.09
C VAL A 129 12.01 -6.10 8.62
N LEU A 130 10.97 -5.63 9.33
CA LEU A 130 10.88 -5.82 10.79
C LEU A 130 10.87 -7.32 11.15
N MET A 131 10.14 -8.15 10.40
CA MET A 131 10.12 -9.60 10.57
C MET A 131 11.47 -10.24 10.23
N LEU A 132 12.15 -9.75 9.18
CA LEU A 132 13.49 -10.20 8.80
C LEU A 132 14.52 -9.93 9.91
N HIS A 133 14.44 -8.76 10.52
CA HIS A 133 15.39 -8.33 11.55
C HIS A 133 14.99 -8.83 12.95
N GLU A 134 13.92 -9.63 13.07
CA GLU A 134 13.43 -10.18 14.32
C GLU A 134 13.11 -9.10 15.36
N GLU A 135 12.48 -8.00 14.92
CA GLU A 135 12.02 -6.91 15.79
C GLU A 135 10.72 -7.31 16.51
N GLU A 136 10.74 -8.43 17.25
CA GLU A 136 9.53 -9.03 17.83
C GLU A 136 8.76 -8.05 18.72
N TRP A 137 9.46 -7.25 19.53
CA TRP A 137 8.82 -6.24 20.38
C TRP A 137 8.06 -5.17 19.57
N LEU A 138 8.60 -4.71 18.43
CA LEU A 138 7.87 -3.77 17.57
C LEU A 138 6.67 -4.44 16.87
N LEU A 139 6.84 -5.71 16.49
CA LEU A 139 5.79 -6.51 15.84
C LEU A 139 4.64 -6.83 16.81
N GLU A 140 4.90 -7.02 18.09
CA GLU A 140 3.86 -7.18 19.12
C GLU A 140 3.02 -5.91 19.33
N LYS A 141 3.61 -4.72 19.10
CA LYS A 141 2.89 -3.44 19.13
C LYS A 141 2.11 -3.17 17.85
N LEU A 142 2.46 -3.84 16.74
CA LEU A 142 1.77 -3.68 15.46
C LEU A 142 0.34 -4.23 15.54
N GLU A 143 -0.64 -3.36 15.45
CA GLU A 143 -2.05 -3.73 15.45
C GLU A 143 -2.54 -4.07 14.04
N ALA A 144 -2.17 -3.24 13.07
CA ALA A 144 -2.69 -3.38 11.72
C ALA A 144 -1.82 -2.75 10.66
N VAL A 145 -1.92 -3.32 9.45
CA VAL A 145 -1.40 -2.76 8.22
C VAL A 145 -2.57 -2.44 7.30
N TYR A 146 -2.73 -1.17 6.97
CA TYR A 146 -3.76 -0.68 6.05
C TYR A 146 -3.11 -0.31 4.72
N THR A 147 -3.59 -0.87 3.62
CA THR A 147 -3.08 -0.50 2.30
C THR A 147 -4.20 -0.09 1.36
N PHE A 148 -3.93 0.91 0.53
CA PHE A 148 -4.89 1.47 -0.42
C PHE A 148 -4.28 1.46 -1.82
N GLY A 149 -4.93 0.80 -2.78
CA GLY A 149 -4.41 0.72 -4.15
C GLY A 149 -3.02 0.07 -4.22
N GLN A 150 -2.81 -0.96 -3.40
CA GLN A 150 -1.53 -1.63 -3.24
C GLN A 150 -1.15 -2.40 -4.52
N PRO A 151 0.02 -2.14 -5.13
CA PRO A 151 0.52 -3.00 -6.21
C PRO A 151 0.98 -4.36 -5.67
N ARG A 152 1.11 -5.37 -6.54
CA ARG A 152 1.68 -6.66 -6.13
C ARG A 152 3.14 -6.47 -5.72
N VAL A 153 3.48 -6.90 -4.51
CA VAL A 153 4.77 -6.63 -3.87
C VAL A 153 5.76 -7.79 -4.04
N GLY A 154 5.24 -9.02 -4.06
CA GLY A 154 6.03 -10.24 -4.04
C GLY A 154 5.35 -11.38 -4.79
N ASP A 155 6.02 -12.53 -4.79
CA ASP A 155 5.47 -13.79 -5.28
C ASP A 155 4.61 -14.49 -4.22
N HIS A 156 4.09 -15.67 -4.58
CA HIS A 156 3.27 -16.50 -3.69
C HIS A 156 3.97 -16.84 -2.38
N LYS A 157 5.26 -17.19 -2.43
CA LYS A 157 6.05 -17.60 -1.26
C LYS A 157 6.25 -16.44 -0.28
N PHE A 158 6.48 -15.23 -0.80
CA PHE A 158 6.48 -14.03 0.02
C PHE A 158 5.11 -13.80 0.67
N GLY A 159 4.02 -14.01 -0.06
CA GLY A 159 2.66 -13.94 0.46
C GLY A 159 2.40 -14.89 1.62
N GLU A 160 2.80 -16.17 1.48
CA GLU A 160 2.70 -17.18 2.54
C GLU A 160 3.50 -16.78 3.78
N PHE A 161 4.76 -16.36 3.59
CA PHE A 161 5.60 -15.86 4.69
C PHE A 161 4.93 -14.71 5.44
N MET A 162 4.36 -13.74 4.72
CA MET A 162 3.68 -12.60 5.34
C MET A 162 2.44 -13.04 6.11
N ILE A 163 1.59 -13.90 5.54
CA ILE A 163 0.38 -14.41 6.21
C ILE A 163 0.76 -15.12 7.52
N ASP A 164 1.76 -16.00 7.48
CA ASP A 164 2.19 -16.77 8.66
C ASP A 164 2.71 -15.85 9.78
N LYS A 165 3.54 -14.86 9.42
CA LYS A 165 4.09 -13.92 10.40
C LYS A 165 3.03 -12.96 10.94
N LEU A 166 2.15 -12.44 10.09
CA LEU A 166 1.04 -11.58 10.54
C LEU A 166 0.12 -12.33 11.51
N ARG A 167 -0.16 -13.62 11.24
CA ARG A 167 -0.91 -14.51 12.14
C ARG A 167 -0.17 -14.74 13.47
N LYS A 168 1.15 -14.97 13.44
CA LYS A 168 1.98 -15.14 14.66
C LYS A 168 1.83 -13.95 15.63
N PHE A 169 1.81 -12.73 15.12
CA PHE A 169 1.75 -11.50 15.91
C PHE A 169 0.35 -10.90 16.05
N ASP A 170 -0.71 -11.62 15.61
CA ASP A 170 -2.10 -11.15 15.61
C ASP A 170 -2.31 -9.78 14.91
N VAL A 171 -1.59 -9.56 13.81
CA VAL A 171 -1.64 -8.31 13.05
C VAL A 171 -2.75 -8.36 12.01
N LYS A 172 -3.64 -7.38 12.03
CA LYS A 172 -4.69 -7.25 11.00
C LYS A 172 -4.10 -6.72 9.70
N TYR A 173 -4.40 -7.38 8.58
CA TYR A 173 -3.98 -6.94 7.25
C TYR A 173 -5.20 -6.57 6.40
N LEU A 174 -5.33 -5.29 6.07
CA LEU A 174 -6.49 -4.75 5.36
C LEU A 174 -6.07 -4.09 4.05
N ARG A 175 -6.21 -4.83 2.95
CA ARG A 175 -5.90 -4.36 1.60
C ARG A 175 -7.15 -3.85 0.91
N TYR A 176 -7.26 -2.52 0.76
CA TYR A 176 -8.38 -1.85 0.10
C TYR A 176 -8.10 -1.64 -1.38
N VAL A 177 -9.09 -2.00 -2.21
CA VAL A 177 -9.05 -1.81 -3.66
C VAL A 177 -10.34 -1.14 -4.12
N TYR A 178 -10.21 0.00 -4.81
CA TYR A 178 -11.35 0.70 -5.38
C TYR A 178 -11.48 0.42 -6.89
N SER A 179 -12.67 0.00 -7.30
CA SER A 179 -13.12 -0.06 -8.69
C SER A 179 -12.08 -0.73 -9.61
N ASN A 180 -11.78 -0.09 -10.74
CA ASN A 180 -10.79 -0.53 -11.70
C ASN A 180 -9.41 0.08 -11.46
N ASP A 181 -9.05 0.44 -10.22
CA ASP A 181 -7.71 0.95 -9.89
C ASP A 181 -6.61 0.12 -10.56
N MET A 182 -5.89 0.77 -11.47
CA MET A 182 -4.89 0.12 -12.28
C MET A 182 -3.65 -0.32 -11.49
N VAL A 183 -3.31 0.38 -10.40
CA VAL A 183 -2.09 0.10 -9.61
C VAL A 183 -2.25 -1.16 -8.79
N ALA A 184 -3.45 -1.44 -8.29
CA ALA A 184 -3.74 -2.71 -7.61
C ALA A 184 -3.50 -3.94 -8.50
N ARG A 185 -3.48 -3.76 -9.82
CA ARG A 185 -3.42 -4.85 -10.80
C ARG A 185 -2.05 -5.00 -11.46
N ILE A 186 -1.02 -4.35 -10.92
CA ILE A 186 0.36 -4.41 -11.42
C ILE A 186 1.36 -4.78 -10.30
N PRO A 187 2.47 -5.46 -10.62
CA PRO A 187 2.70 -6.19 -11.87
C PRO A 187 1.61 -7.25 -12.15
N PRO A 188 1.43 -7.69 -13.41
CA PRO A 188 0.43 -8.69 -13.76
C PRO A 188 0.63 -10.00 -12.98
N ASP A 189 -0.47 -10.66 -12.65
CA ASP A 189 -0.46 -12.03 -12.19
C ASP A 189 -0.50 -12.98 -13.40
N ASP A 190 0.68 -13.37 -13.87
CA ASP A 190 0.91 -14.35 -14.92
C ASP A 190 2.21 -15.15 -14.67
N ASP A 191 2.46 -16.14 -15.53
CA ASP A 191 3.62 -17.03 -15.42
C ASP A 191 4.97 -16.32 -15.65
N THR A 192 4.95 -15.10 -16.20
CA THR A 192 6.17 -14.31 -16.45
C THR A 192 6.57 -13.52 -15.21
N PHE A 193 5.60 -12.85 -14.59
CA PHE A 193 5.84 -11.96 -13.46
C PHE A 193 5.71 -12.64 -12.11
N LEU A 194 4.99 -13.77 -12.02
CA LEU A 194 4.78 -14.58 -10.81
C LEU A 194 4.30 -13.78 -9.58
N SER A 195 3.81 -12.57 -9.80
CA SER A 195 3.42 -11.63 -8.75
C SER A 195 2.07 -11.99 -8.19
N LYS A 196 1.93 -12.02 -6.87
CA LYS A 196 0.67 -12.35 -6.20
C LYS A 196 0.34 -11.32 -5.12
N HIS A 197 -0.95 -11.09 -4.95
CA HIS A 197 -1.45 -10.52 -3.70
C HIS A 197 -1.56 -11.61 -2.64
N PHE A 198 -1.61 -11.19 -1.39
CA PHE A 198 -1.90 -12.05 -0.25
C PHE A 198 -2.92 -11.35 0.66
N GLY A 199 -3.55 -12.13 1.55
CA GLY A 199 -4.57 -11.64 2.47
C GLY A 199 -5.88 -11.21 1.79
N PRO A 200 -6.89 -10.83 2.60
CA PRO A 200 -8.19 -10.44 2.09
C PRO A 200 -8.17 -9.11 1.33
N CYS A 201 -8.96 -9.03 0.26
CA CYS A 201 -9.21 -7.84 -0.54
C CYS A 201 -10.52 -7.17 -0.13
N PHE A 202 -10.45 -5.99 0.46
CA PHE A 202 -11.59 -5.13 0.75
C PHE A 202 -11.91 -4.29 -0.48
N TYR A 203 -12.72 -4.88 -1.36
CA TYR A 203 -13.06 -4.31 -2.66
C TYR A 203 -14.29 -3.41 -2.60
N PHE A 204 -14.21 -2.22 -3.20
CA PHE A 204 -15.34 -1.30 -3.36
C PHE A 204 -15.57 -1.03 -4.85
N ASN A 205 -16.82 -1.12 -5.33
CA ASN A 205 -17.12 -0.80 -6.73
C ASN A 205 -17.29 0.73 -6.94
N SER A 206 -17.60 1.15 -8.17
CA SER A 206 -17.78 2.57 -8.53
C SER A 206 -19.01 3.26 -7.92
N PHE A 207 -19.84 2.51 -7.18
CA PHE A 207 -20.95 2.99 -6.36
C PHE A 207 -20.62 2.98 -4.86
N TYR A 208 -19.38 2.66 -4.49
CA TYR A 208 -18.91 2.47 -3.12
C TYR A 208 -19.55 1.29 -2.37
N ASN A 209 -20.10 0.29 -3.09
CA ASN A 209 -20.56 -0.94 -2.44
C ASN A 209 -19.35 -1.84 -2.15
N GLY A 210 -19.14 -2.16 -0.87
CA GLY A 210 -18.03 -2.97 -0.39
C GLY A 210 -18.29 -4.48 -0.45
N LYS A 211 -17.24 -5.26 -0.70
CA LYS A 211 -17.19 -6.72 -0.60
C LYS A 211 -15.81 -7.15 -0.10
N VAL A 212 -15.74 -8.29 0.56
CA VAL A 212 -14.45 -8.93 0.89
C VAL A 212 -14.26 -10.11 -0.02
N LEU A 213 -13.13 -10.14 -0.72
CA LEU A 213 -12.80 -11.12 -1.75
C LEU A 213 -11.39 -11.66 -1.49
N SER A 214 -11.05 -12.82 -2.06
CA SER A 214 -9.67 -13.31 -2.09
C SER A 214 -8.81 -12.50 -3.07
N GLU A 215 -9.39 -12.11 -4.20
CA GLU A 215 -8.74 -11.32 -5.26
C GLU A 215 -9.74 -10.30 -5.84
N GLU A 216 -9.26 -9.13 -6.26
CA GLU A 216 -10.09 -8.13 -6.91
C GLU A 216 -10.63 -8.59 -8.29
N PRO A 217 -11.83 -8.12 -8.69
CA PRO A 217 -12.34 -8.38 -10.04
C PRO A 217 -11.40 -7.84 -11.11
N ASN A 218 -11.29 -8.55 -12.25
CA ASN A 218 -10.35 -8.20 -13.31
C ASN A 218 -8.92 -8.06 -12.79
N LYS A 219 -8.37 -9.14 -12.21
CA LYS A 219 -7.07 -9.16 -11.51
C LYS A 219 -5.90 -8.58 -12.32
N ASN A 220 -5.95 -8.70 -13.64
CA ASN A 220 -4.96 -8.12 -14.55
C ASN A 220 -5.55 -6.92 -15.28
N TYR A 221 -4.83 -5.80 -15.26
CA TYR A 221 -5.33 -4.57 -15.86
C TYR A 221 -5.61 -4.71 -17.36
N PHE A 222 -4.72 -5.38 -18.10
CA PHE A 222 -4.84 -5.57 -19.54
C PHE A 222 -5.69 -6.81 -19.87
N SER A 223 -7.01 -6.66 -19.78
CA SER A 223 -8.00 -7.64 -20.23
C SER A 223 -8.92 -7.04 -21.29
N TRP A 224 -9.06 -7.73 -22.42
CA TRP A 224 -9.90 -7.30 -23.55
C TRP A 224 -11.39 -7.32 -23.18
N LEU A 225 -11.83 -8.33 -22.43
CA LEU A 225 -13.21 -8.46 -21.93
C LEU A 225 -13.64 -7.24 -21.10
N TRP A 226 -12.69 -6.63 -20.40
CA TRP A 226 -12.95 -5.51 -19.51
C TRP A 226 -12.73 -4.15 -20.16
N ALA A 227 -12.35 -4.06 -21.44
CA ALA A 227 -12.06 -2.80 -22.11
C ALA A 227 -13.28 -1.85 -22.15
N ILE A 228 -14.44 -2.35 -22.57
CA ILE A 228 -15.69 -1.56 -22.63
C ILE A 228 -16.23 -1.25 -21.22
N PRO A 229 -16.40 -2.25 -20.31
CA PRO A 229 -16.88 -1.97 -18.95
C PRO A 229 -16.04 -0.93 -18.20
N LYS A 230 -14.71 -0.98 -18.33
CA LYS A 230 -13.81 0.00 -17.70
C LYS A 230 -14.05 1.42 -18.20
N ARG A 231 -14.27 1.62 -19.50
CA ARG A 231 -14.59 2.95 -20.05
C ARG A 231 -15.93 3.46 -19.57
N MET A 232 -16.96 2.61 -19.53
CA MET A 232 -18.26 2.98 -18.97
C MET A 232 -18.15 3.40 -17.50
N ILE A 233 -17.36 2.66 -16.71
CA ILE A 233 -17.09 3.01 -15.31
C ILE A 233 -16.35 4.34 -15.19
N ALA A 234 -15.36 4.62 -16.05
CA ALA A 234 -14.65 5.90 -16.05
C ALA A 234 -15.58 7.08 -16.39
N VAL A 235 -16.47 6.92 -17.37
CA VAL A 235 -17.51 7.92 -17.70
C VAL A 235 -18.45 8.14 -16.51
N TRP A 236 -18.91 7.06 -15.89
CA TRP A 236 -19.75 7.14 -14.70
C TRP A 236 -19.05 7.87 -13.54
N GLU A 237 -17.79 7.56 -13.28
CA GLU A 237 -17.00 8.21 -12.22
C GLU A 237 -16.82 9.71 -12.48
N LEU A 238 -16.63 10.12 -13.74
CA LEU A 238 -16.60 11.54 -14.11
C LEU A 238 -17.95 12.23 -13.85
N ILE A 239 -19.06 11.62 -14.26
CA ILE A 239 -20.41 12.15 -14.00
C ILE A 239 -20.67 12.23 -12.48
N ARG A 240 -20.32 11.16 -11.75
CA ARG A 240 -20.50 11.05 -10.30
C ARG A 240 -19.76 12.15 -9.54
N ALA A 241 -18.58 12.58 -10.01
CA ALA A 241 -17.82 13.67 -9.39
C ALA A 241 -18.60 14.99 -9.27
N PHE A 242 -19.53 15.25 -10.20
CA PHE A 242 -20.39 16.44 -10.16
C PHE A 242 -21.67 16.22 -9.37
N ILE A 243 -22.17 14.99 -9.29
CA ILE A 243 -23.41 14.65 -8.58
C ILE A 243 -23.18 14.48 -7.07
N LEU A 244 -22.08 13.82 -6.68
CA LEU A 244 -21.81 13.42 -5.31
C LEU A 244 -21.82 14.58 -4.30
N PRO A 245 -21.29 15.78 -4.61
CA PRO A 245 -21.30 16.89 -3.66
C PRO A 245 -22.71 17.38 -3.30
N TYR A 246 -23.65 17.31 -4.26
CA TYR A 246 -25.05 17.67 -4.02
C TYR A 246 -25.81 16.59 -3.24
N MET A 247 -25.41 15.32 -3.40
CA MET A 247 -26.08 14.19 -2.72
C MET A 247 -25.55 13.92 -1.31
N LYS A 248 -24.26 14.15 -1.06
CA LYS A 248 -23.57 13.69 0.16
C LYS A 248 -22.91 14.82 0.96
N GLY A 249 -22.74 16.01 0.39
CA GLY A 249 -22.18 17.17 1.07
C GLY A 249 -20.98 17.80 0.34
N PRO A 250 -20.68 19.07 0.62
CA PRO A 250 -19.63 19.82 -0.07
C PRO A 250 -18.22 19.24 0.10
N GLU A 251 -17.97 18.45 1.15
CA GLU A 251 -16.69 17.79 1.39
C GLU A 251 -16.35 16.70 0.37
N TYR A 252 -17.33 16.25 -0.42
CA TYR A 252 -17.15 15.31 -1.53
C TYR A 252 -16.82 16.00 -2.86
N LYS A 253 -16.70 17.33 -2.86
CA LYS A 253 -16.38 18.12 -4.05
C LYS A 253 -14.95 17.88 -4.49
N GLU A 254 -14.81 17.46 -5.74
CA GLU A 254 -13.52 17.30 -6.39
C GLU A 254 -12.98 18.63 -6.91
N ASN A 255 -11.68 18.82 -6.75
CA ASN A 255 -10.98 19.98 -7.29
C ASN A 255 -10.64 19.78 -8.77
N TRP A 256 -10.19 20.84 -9.43
CA TRP A 256 -9.86 20.81 -10.86
C TRP A 256 -8.81 19.76 -11.23
N VAL A 257 -7.82 19.50 -10.36
CA VAL A 257 -6.81 18.46 -10.61
C VAL A 257 -7.45 17.08 -10.67
N MET A 258 -8.36 16.77 -9.75
CA MET A 258 -9.09 15.50 -9.74
C MET A 258 -9.98 15.36 -10.97
N ILE A 259 -10.71 16.42 -11.36
CA ILE A 259 -11.53 16.42 -12.57
C ILE A 259 -10.69 16.20 -13.82
N THR A 260 -9.52 16.84 -13.94
CA THR A 260 -8.58 16.59 -15.04
C THR A 260 -8.12 15.14 -15.07
N LEU A 261 -7.79 14.54 -13.91
CA LEU A 261 -7.43 13.12 -13.83
C LEU A 261 -8.60 12.20 -14.22
N ARG A 262 -9.85 12.57 -13.91
CA ARG A 262 -11.04 11.84 -14.40
C ARG A 262 -11.19 11.90 -15.91
N ILE A 263 -10.96 13.06 -16.52
CA ILE A 263 -10.97 13.22 -17.99
C ILE A 263 -9.86 12.36 -18.63
N MET A 264 -8.65 12.40 -18.09
CA MET A 264 -7.54 11.52 -18.55
C MET A 264 -7.89 10.04 -18.36
N GLY A 265 -8.61 9.70 -17.29
CA GLY A 265 -9.14 8.37 -17.00
C GLY A 265 -10.10 7.85 -18.08
N LEU A 266 -10.70 8.69 -18.93
CA LEU A 266 -11.49 8.22 -20.07
C LEU A 266 -10.62 7.55 -21.14
N VAL A 267 -9.38 8.02 -21.30
CA VAL A 267 -8.39 7.45 -22.22
C VAL A 267 -7.76 6.20 -21.61
N THR A 268 -7.34 6.30 -20.34
CA THR A 268 -6.73 5.22 -19.55
C THR A 268 -7.59 4.90 -18.32
N PRO A 269 -8.64 4.06 -18.49
CA PRO A 269 -9.55 3.71 -17.40
C PRO A 269 -8.83 3.17 -16.17
N GLY A 270 -9.31 3.50 -14.97
CA GLY A 270 -8.68 3.02 -13.74
C GLY A 270 -7.55 3.90 -13.19
N MET A 271 -7.05 4.87 -13.98
CA MET A 271 -6.16 5.91 -13.46
C MET A 271 -6.90 6.83 -12.47
N SER A 272 -8.11 7.26 -12.83
CA SER A 272 -8.97 8.06 -11.95
C SER A 272 -9.36 7.32 -10.67
N ALA A 273 -9.56 6.00 -10.77
CA ALA A 273 -9.88 5.15 -9.62
C ALA A 273 -8.71 5.03 -8.62
N HIS A 274 -7.49 5.37 -9.04
CA HIS A 274 -6.33 5.36 -8.16
C HIS A 274 -6.17 6.66 -7.32
N MET A 275 -7.18 7.54 -7.32
CA MET A 275 -7.12 8.76 -6.52
C MET A 275 -7.40 8.49 -5.04
N PRO A 276 -6.64 9.10 -4.10
CA PRO A 276 -6.90 8.95 -2.66
C PRO A 276 -8.32 9.30 -2.24
N GLN A 277 -8.96 10.26 -2.91
CA GLN A 277 -10.34 10.67 -2.63
C GLN A 277 -11.33 9.51 -2.78
N ASP A 278 -11.15 8.65 -3.79
CA ASP A 278 -12.06 7.52 -4.00
C ASP A 278 -11.90 6.45 -2.90
N TYR A 279 -10.69 6.29 -2.36
CA TYR A 279 -10.47 5.47 -1.18
C TYR A 279 -11.13 6.06 0.07
N VAL A 280 -10.95 7.36 0.33
CA VAL A 280 -11.61 8.05 1.44
C VAL A 280 -13.13 7.92 1.33
N ASN A 281 -13.69 8.13 0.14
CA ASN A 281 -15.12 8.01 -0.11
C ASN A 281 -15.60 6.57 0.06
N SER A 282 -14.80 5.57 -0.35
CA SER A 282 -15.13 4.15 -0.14
C SER A 282 -15.30 3.81 1.33
N ILE A 283 -14.41 4.33 2.18
CA ILE A 283 -14.49 4.09 3.63
C ILE A 283 -15.63 4.90 4.28
N ARG A 284 -15.85 6.15 3.86
CA ARG A 284 -16.87 7.03 4.48
C ARG A 284 -18.30 6.72 4.03
N LEU A 285 -18.49 6.32 2.78
CA LEU A 285 -19.80 6.11 2.18
C LEU A 285 -20.15 4.63 2.02
N GLY A 286 -19.15 3.78 1.90
CA GLY A 286 -19.36 2.37 1.65
C GLY A 286 -19.62 1.58 2.93
N THR A 287 -20.39 0.51 2.78
CA THR A 287 -20.59 -0.49 3.82
C THR A 287 -19.97 -1.80 3.39
N LEU A 288 -19.27 -2.46 4.29
CA LEU A 288 -18.84 -3.85 4.11
C LEU A 288 -19.90 -4.78 4.70
N PRO A 289 -20.19 -5.94 4.08
CA PRO A 289 -20.93 -7.01 4.74
C PRO A 289 -20.28 -7.32 6.10
N SER A 290 -21.07 -7.65 7.12
CA SER A 290 -20.56 -7.81 8.50
C SER A 290 -19.33 -8.72 8.54
N VAL A 291 -18.26 -8.25 9.19
CA VAL A 291 -16.97 -8.95 9.35
C VAL A 291 -17.11 -10.36 9.96
N HIS A 292 -18.21 -10.66 10.65
CA HIS A 292 -18.53 -12.00 11.18
C HIS A 292 -18.71 -13.09 10.12
N GLN A 293 -18.84 -12.73 8.83
CA GLN A 293 -18.87 -13.71 7.73
C GLN A 293 -17.49 -14.02 7.14
N LEU A 294 -16.43 -13.34 7.58
CA LEU A 294 -15.06 -13.69 7.25
C LEU A 294 -14.64 -14.86 8.13
N LYS A 295 -14.89 -16.08 7.66
CA LYS A 295 -14.23 -17.25 8.23
C LYS A 295 -12.73 -17.01 8.21
N ARG A 296 -12.12 -17.17 9.39
CA ARG A 296 -10.67 -17.20 9.57
C ARG A 296 -10.19 -18.55 9.04
N ASP A 297 -10.14 -18.69 7.72
CA ASP A 297 -9.54 -19.84 7.06
C ASP A 297 -8.08 -19.48 6.68
#